data_AF-A0A9D2N0V8-F1
#
_entry.id   AF-A0A9D2N0V8-F1
#
_cell.length_a   1.000
_cell.length_b   1.000
_cell.length_c   1.000
_cell.angle_alpha   90.00
_cell.angle_beta   90.00
_cell.angle_gamma   90.00
#
_symmetry.space_group_name_H-M   'P 1'
#
loop_
_entity.id
_entity.type
_entity.pdbx_description
1 polymer ?
#
loop_
_entity_poly.entity_id
_entity_poly.type
_entity_poly.pdbx_seq_one_letter_code
_entity_poly.pdbx_strand_id
1 'polypeptide(L)'
;VLPGAGEDNLGREFGLSGEALSLAAHMDSAAVREKFRGFGLQRRLMEAAEQALAGRGIRYLFCTAHPENLYSQNNIRGLGYEAFQRKKMYGGRMRDLFVKRIPPEGCGKDAANLFSTEDKE
;
A
#
# COMPACT_ATOMS: atom_id res chain seq x y z
N VAL A 1 9.03 -2.03 3.73
CA VAL A 1 9.81 -1.06 4.54
C VAL A 1 8.90 -0.45 5.58
N LEU A 2 9.39 -0.22 6.80
CA LEU A 2 8.68 0.54 7.84
C LEU A 2 9.32 1.93 7.95
N PRO A 3 8.76 2.95 7.30
CA PRO A 3 9.39 4.27 7.22
C PRO A 3 9.30 5.09 8.52
N GLY A 4 8.38 4.75 9.43
CA GLY A 4 8.16 5.52 10.66
C GLY A 4 7.86 7.00 10.34
N ALA A 5 8.53 7.92 11.04
CA ALA A 5 8.37 9.36 10.80
C ALA A 5 9.20 9.91 9.63
N GLY A 6 9.85 9.06 8.82
CA GLY A 6 10.71 9.48 7.72
C GLY A 6 10.03 10.41 6.71
N GLU A 7 10.81 11.28 6.08
CA GLU A 7 10.34 12.20 5.02
C GLU A 7 9.87 11.46 3.78
N ASP A 8 10.39 10.25 3.54
CA ASP A 8 10.03 9.39 2.43
C ASP A 8 8.75 8.57 2.68
N ASN A 9 8.13 8.68 3.86
CA ASN A 9 6.88 7.99 4.18
C ASN A 9 5.75 8.47 3.25
N LEU A 10 5.27 7.56 2.38
CA LEU A 10 4.17 7.81 1.45
C LEU A 10 2.85 8.14 2.14
N GLY A 11 2.73 7.84 3.44
CA GLY A 11 1.64 8.31 4.28
C GLY A 11 1.49 9.83 4.26
N ARG A 12 2.60 10.59 4.17
CA ARG A 12 2.57 12.05 4.09
C ARG A 12 1.89 12.54 2.81
N GLU A 13 2.18 11.89 1.67
CA GLU A 13 1.51 12.17 0.38
C GLU A 13 0.01 11.85 0.42
N PHE A 14 -0.36 10.89 1.27
CA PHE A 14 -1.75 10.52 1.52
C PHE A 14 -2.46 11.45 2.51
N GLY A 15 -1.73 12.33 3.20
CA GLY A 15 -2.24 13.25 4.21
C GLY A 15 -2.12 12.76 5.65
N LEU A 16 -1.43 11.64 5.91
CA LEU A 16 -1.14 11.19 7.28
C LEU A 16 -0.12 12.11 7.94
N SER A 17 -0.30 12.32 9.24
CA SER A 17 0.57 13.12 10.10
C SER A 17 0.73 12.45 11.48
N GLY A 18 1.64 12.98 12.30
CA GLY A 18 1.82 12.55 13.69
C GLY A 18 2.03 11.04 13.86
N GLU A 19 1.31 10.46 14.83
CA GLU A 19 1.42 9.04 15.17
C GLU A 19 0.90 8.11 14.07
N ALA A 20 -0.01 8.57 13.19
CA ALA A 20 -0.56 7.77 12.10
C ALA A 20 0.52 7.32 11.11
N LEU A 21 1.62 8.09 10.97
CA LEU A 21 2.76 7.71 10.13
C LEU A 21 3.46 6.42 10.62
N SER A 22 3.42 6.14 11.93
CA SER A 22 3.97 4.91 12.50
C SER A 22 3.16 3.66 12.15
N LEU A 23 1.90 3.85 11.73
CA LEU A 23 0.99 2.79 11.29
C LEU A 23 1.12 2.49 9.78
N ALA A 24 2.04 3.17 9.08
CA ALA A 24 2.26 3.02 7.65
C ALA A 24 3.39 2.03 7.34
N ALA A 25 3.22 1.24 6.30
CA ALA A 25 4.27 0.41 5.71
C ALA A 25 4.30 0.55 4.19
N HIS A 26 5.49 0.43 3.60
CA HIS A 26 5.67 0.39 2.15
C HIS A 26 5.88 -1.04 1.66
N MET A 27 5.06 -1.45 0.70
CA MET A 27 5.24 -2.67 -0.11
C MET A 27 6.24 -2.36 -1.22
N ASP A 28 7.52 -2.33 -0.84
CA ASP A 28 8.58 -1.66 -1.60
C ASP A 28 8.94 -2.35 -2.93
N SER A 29 9.13 -3.68 -2.93
CA SER A 29 9.41 -4.41 -4.16
C SER A 29 8.82 -5.82 -4.18
N ALA A 30 8.31 -6.21 -5.35
CA ALA A 30 7.92 -7.57 -5.68
C ALA A 30 8.26 -7.84 -7.15
N ALA A 31 9.05 -8.88 -7.40
CA ALA A 31 9.46 -9.25 -8.75
C ALA A 31 9.18 -10.73 -8.99
N VAL A 32 8.63 -11.04 -10.16
CA VAL A 32 8.36 -12.42 -10.59
C VAL A 32 9.13 -12.68 -11.87
N ARG A 33 10.00 -13.70 -11.85
CA ARG A 33 10.71 -14.14 -13.05
C ARG A 33 9.72 -14.53 -14.14
N GLU A 34 10.07 -14.24 -15.38
CA GLU A 34 9.19 -14.41 -16.55
C GLU A 34 8.57 -15.81 -16.64
N LYS A 35 9.37 -16.86 -16.47
CA LYS A 35 8.92 -18.26 -16.48
C LYS A 35 7.89 -18.64 -15.40
N PHE A 36 7.67 -17.77 -14.42
CA PHE A 36 6.73 -17.97 -13.32
C PHE A 36 5.63 -16.90 -13.27
N ARG A 37 5.48 -16.09 -14.32
CA ARG A 37 4.31 -15.20 -14.45
C ARG A 37 3.05 -16.03 -14.71
N GLY A 38 1.88 -15.45 -14.44
CA GLY A 38 0.59 -16.15 -14.57
C GLY A 38 0.18 -17.00 -13.35
N PHE A 39 1.11 -17.38 -12.47
CA PHE A 39 0.81 -18.17 -11.26
C PHE A 39 0.33 -17.34 -10.05
N GLY A 40 0.05 -16.05 -10.25
CA GLY A 40 -0.42 -15.16 -9.17
C GLY A 40 0.60 -14.88 -8.07
N LEU A 41 1.89 -15.14 -8.30
CA LEU A 41 2.93 -15.06 -7.27
C LEU A 41 3.07 -13.67 -6.64
N GLN A 42 2.98 -12.59 -7.43
CA GLN A 42 3.00 -11.23 -6.88
C GLN A 42 1.88 -11.02 -5.86
N ARG A 43 0.65 -11.47 -6.19
CA ARG A 43 -0.51 -11.34 -5.29
C ARG A 43 -0.29 -12.11 -4.00
N ARG A 44 0.12 -13.38 -4.10
CA ARG A 44 0.40 -14.23 -2.93
C ARG A 44 1.48 -13.67 -2.02
N LEU A 45 2.54 -13.09 -2.59
CA LEU A 45 3.59 -12.42 -1.82
C LEU A 45 3.07 -11.19 -1.06
N MET A 46 2.24 -10.39 -1.72
CA MET A 46 1.61 -9.22 -1.09
C MET A 46 0.61 -9.63 0.00
N GLU A 47 -0.24 -10.63 -0.24
CA GLU A 47 -1.20 -11.16 0.75
C GLU A 47 -0.49 -11.68 2.01
N ALA A 48 0.62 -12.42 1.84
CA ALA A 48 1.42 -12.90 2.96
C ALA A 48 2.02 -11.75 3.77
N ALA A 49 2.51 -10.71 3.08
CA ALA A 49 3.03 -9.51 3.74
C ALA A 49 1.92 -8.71 4.44
N GLU A 50 0.73 -8.61 3.86
CA GLU A 50 -0.45 -7.98 4.48
C GLU A 50 -0.80 -8.64 5.81
N GLN A 51 -0.89 -9.97 5.83
CA GLN A 51 -1.18 -10.73 7.05
C GLN A 51 -0.10 -10.50 8.12
N ALA A 52 1.17 -10.56 7.74
CA ALA A 52 2.28 -10.34 8.66
C ALA A 52 2.31 -8.90 9.22
N LEU A 53 1.92 -7.90 8.43
CA LEU A 53 1.91 -6.49 8.85
C LEU A 53 0.67 -6.16 9.70
N ALA A 54 -0.48 -6.76 9.41
CA ALA A 54 -1.69 -6.60 10.20
C ALA A 54 -1.46 -6.93 11.69
N GLY A 55 -0.82 -8.08 11.97
CA GLY A 55 -0.46 -8.52 13.32
C GLY A 55 0.61 -7.67 14.01
N ARG A 56 1.25 -6.75 13.28
CA ARG A 56 2.22 -5.77 13.83
C ARG A 56 1.60 -4.40 14.11
N GLY A 57 0.28 -4.28 14.00
CA GLY A 57 -0.42 -3.00 14.23
C GLY A 57 -0.41 -2.05 13.03
N ILE A 58 0.12 -2.45 11.87
CA ILE A 58 0.11 -1.63 10.65
C ILE A 58 -1.32 -1.51 10.12
N ARG A 59 -1.69 -0.30 9.68
CA ARG A 59 -3.04 0.03 9.20
C ARG A 59 -3.05 0.62 7.80
N TYR A 60 -1.94 1.17 7.32
CA TYR A 60 -1.84 1.72 5.97
C TYR A 60 -0.71 1.06 5.21
N LEU A 61 -1.04 0.44 4.07
CA LEU A 61 -0.07 -0.15 3.17
C LEU A 61 0.03 0.68 1.90
N PHE A 62 1.23 1.16 1.62
CA PHE A 62 1.50 1.96 0.43
C PHE A 62 2.36 1.19 -0.57
N CYS A 63 2.10 1.38 -1.86
CA CYS A 63 2.98 0.87 -2.90
C CYS A 63 2.96 1.79 -4.12
N THR A 64 3.93 1.62 -5.00
CA THR A 64 4.00 2.37 -6.25
C THR A 64 4.12 1.45 -7.44
N ALA A 65 3.52 1.83 -8.57
CA ALA A 65 3.68 1.13 -9.83
C ALA A 65 3.86 2.10 -10.99
N HIS A 66 4.57 1.68 -12.03
CA HIS A 66 4.59 2.42 -13.28
C HIS A 66 3.18 2.38 -13.90
N PRO A 67 2.62 3.52 -14.38
CA PRO A 67 1.27 3.56 -14.95
C PRO A 67 1.02 2.52 -16.06
N GLU A 68 2.04 2.27 -16.88
CA GLU A 68 1.99 1.31 -18.01
C GLU A 68 2.26 -0.14 -17.60
N ASN A 69 2.65 -0.41 -16.34
CA ASN A 69 2.83 -1.79 -15.86
C ASN A 69 1.48 -2.40 -15.49
N LEU A 70 0.66 -2.68 -16.50
CA LEU A 70 -0.71 -3.16 -16.34
C LEU A 70 -0.80 -4.42 -15.46
N TYR A 71 0.21 -5.29 -15.49
CA TYR A 71 0.25 -6.48 -14.62
C TYR A 71 0.33 -6.10 -13.14
N SER A 72 1.24 -5.20 -12.77
CA SER A 72 1.34 -4.75 -11.37
C SER A 72 0.11 -3.96 -10.96
N GLN A 73 -0.37 -3.06 -11.83
CA GLN A 73 -1.58 -2.26 -11.60
C GLN A 73 -2.79 -3.17 -11.30
N ASN A 74 -3.00 -4.19 -12.13
CA ASN A 74 -4.12 -5.11 -11.97
C ASN A 74 -3.98 -5.99 -10.73
N ASN A 75 -2.77 -6.45 -10.42
CA ASN A 75 -2.51 -7.22 -9.19
C ASN A 75 -2.77 -6.39 -7.93
N ILE A 76 -2.26 -5.15 -7.89
CA ILE A 76 -2.42 -4.22 -6.78
C ILE A 76 -3.91 -3.90 -6.57
N ARG A 77 -4.62 -3.51 -7.63
CA ARG A 77 -6.07 -3.23 -7.56
C ARG A 77 -6.88 -4.46 -7.20
N GLY A 78 -6.53 -5.62 -7.73
CA GLY A 78 -7.18 -6.90 -7.41
C GLY A 78 -7.05 -7.31 -5.94
N LEU A 79 -6.08 -6.76 -5.22
CA LEU A 79 -5.91 -6.92 -3.77
C LEU A 79 -6.66 -5.86 -2.94
N GLY A 80 -7.39 -4.95 -3.59
CA GLY A 80 -8.15 -3.90 -2.91
C GLY A 80 -7.34 -2.67 -2.53
N TYR A 81 -6.22 -2.41 -3.21
CA TYR A 81 -5.53 -1.12 -3.12
C TYR A 81 -6.18 -0.10 -4.05
N GLU A 82 -6.25 1.13 -3.57
CA GLU A 82 -6.81 2.27 -4.28
C GLU A 82 -5.70 3.22 -4.70
N ALA A 83 -5.74 3.68 -5.95
CA ALA A 83 -4.81 4.72 -6.39
C ALA A 83 -5.29 6.08 -5.86
N PHE A 84 -4.43 6.82 -5.19
CA PHE A 84 -4.78 8.12 -4.60
C PHE A 84 -4.02 9.29 -5.24
N GLN A 85 -2.87 9.04 -5.88
CA GLN A 85 -2.08 10.08 -6.51
C GLN A 85 -1.22 9.52 -7.65
N ARG A 86 -0.89 10.39 -8.61
CA ARG A 86 0.10 10.11 -9.67
C ARG A 86 1.16 11.22 -9.66
N LYS A 87 2.44 10.85 -9.50
CA LYS A 87 3.54 11.84 -9.48
C LYS A 87 4.85 11.28 -10.06
N LYS A 88 5.81 12.18 -10.31
CA LYS A 88 7.17 11.80 -10.72
C LYS A 88 7.96 11.29 -9.52
N MET A 89 8.59 10.13 -9.67
CA MET A 89 9.48 9.51 -8.68
C MET A 89 10.66 8.83 -9.40
N TYR A 90 11.66 8.37 -8.65
CA TYR A 90 12.74 7.50 -9.16
C TYR A 90 13.38 7.99 -10.47
N GLY A 91 13.95 9.19 -10.45
CA GLY A 91 14.57 9.78 -11.65
C GLY A 91 13.55 10.36 -12.64
N GLY A 92 12.45 10.92 -12.15
CA GLY A 92 11.50 11.70 -12.97
C GLY A 92 10.43 10.89 -13.70
N ARG A 93 10.31 9.58 -13.42
CA ARG A 93 9.32 8.70 -14.06
C ARG A 93 8.00 8.74 -13.31
N MET A 94 6.88 8.71 -14.04
CA MET A 94 5.56 8.69 -13.43
C MET A 94 5.33 7.41 -12.63
N ARG A 95 4.72 7.54 -11.46
CA ARG A 95 4.24 6.45 -10.62
C ARG A 95 2.82 6.73 -10.18
N ASP A 96 2.01 5.68 -10.20
CA ASP A 96 0.78 5.64 -9.43
C ASP A 96 1.11 5.21 -8.00
N LEU A 97 0.62 5.97 -7.04
CA LEU A 97 0.72 5.70 -5.63
C LEU A 97 -0.60 5.08 -5.18
N PHE A 98 -0.48 3.99 -4.45
CA PHE A 98 -1.59 3.18 -3.99
C PHE A 98 -1.60 3.10 -2.47
N VAL A 99 -2.81 3.01 -1.91
CA VAL A 99 -3.03 2.73 -0.50
C VAL A 99 -4.00 1.56 -0.34
N LYS A 100 -3.76 0.71 0.67
CA LYS A 100 -4.76 -0.19 1.23
C LYS A 100 -4.83 0.03 2.73
N ARG A 101 -6.05 0.17 3.24
CA ARG A 101 -6.30 0.28 4.68
C ARG A 101 -6.59 -1.10 5.25
N ILE A 102 -5.89 -1.47 6.32
CA ILE A 102 -6.12 -2.72 7.05
C ILE A 102 -6.92 -2.37 8.31
N PRO A 103 -8.13 -2.93 8.49
CA PRO A 103 -8.90 -2.69 9.70
C PRO A 103 -8.23 -3.31 10.93
N PRO A 104 -8.43 -2.75 12.13
CA PRO A 104 -7.99 -3.38 13.37
C PRO A 104 -8.59 -4.78 13.55
N GLU A 105 -7.84 -5.68 14.21
CA GLU A 105 -8.34 -7.01 14.54
C GLU A 105 -9.65 -6.93 15.33
N GLY A 106 -10.62 -7.78 14.98
CA GLY A 106 -11.96 -7.81 15.60
C GLY A 106 -12.97 -6.82 15.01
N CYS A 107 -12.55 -5.90 14.12
CA CYS A 107 -13.49 -5.08 13.37
C CYS A 107 -14.04 -5.91 12.18
N GLY A 108 -15.37 -6.05 12.08
CA GLY A 108 -16.01 -6.79 10.99
C GLY A 108 -15.67 -6.24 9.60
N LYS A 109 -16.13 -6.91 8.53
CA LYS A 109 -15.83 -6.53 7.13
C LYS A 109 -16.25 -5.09 6.76
N ASP A 110 -17.10 -4.46 7.57
CA ASP A 110 -17.61 -3.09 7.39
C ASP A 110 -16.67 -1.99 7.94
N ALA A 111 -15.52 -2.37 8.49
CA ALA A 111 -14.53 -1.48 9.08
C ALA A 111 -13.84 -0.50 8.10
N ALA A 112 -14.07 -0.65 6.79
CA ALA A 112 -13.59 0.31 5.80
C ALA A 112 -14.13 1.74 6.05
N ASN A 113 -15.27 1.87 6.74
CA ASN A 113 -15.86 3.15 7.13
C ASN A 113 -15.24 3.80 8.38
N LEU A 114 -14.35 3.12 9.12
CA LEU A 114 -13.68 3.76 10.28
C LEU A 114 -12.66 4.82 9.87
N PHE A 115 -12.18 4.78 8.63
CA PHE A 115 -11.14 5.67 8.15
C PHE A 115 -11.69 6.94 7.46
N SER A 116 -12.99 7.25 7.62
CA SER A 116 -13.65 8.35 6.90
C SER A 116 -14.01 9.58 7.73
N THR A 117 -13.68 9.67 9.03
CA THR A 117 -14.15 10.81 9.85
C THR A 117 -13.13 11.60 10.65
N GLU A 118 -11.85 11.21 10.81
CA GLU A 118 -10.98 11.92 11.77
C GLU A 118 -9.57 12.35 11.29
N ASP A 119 -9.12 12.00 10.08
CA ASP A 119 -7.75 12.35 9.63
C ASP A 119 -7.70 13.66 8.78
N LYS A 120 -8.53 14.67 9.10
CA LYS A 120 -8.64 15.93 8.33
C LYS A 120 -8.43 17.24 9.11
N GLU A 121 -7.79 17.20 10.28
CA GLU A 121 -7.32 18.42 10.95
C GLU A 121 -5.85 18.72 10.69
#